data_AF-A0A2H6MZH5-F1
#
_entry.id   AF-A0A2H6MZH5-F1
#
_cell.length_a   1.000
_cell.length_b   1.000
_cell.length_c   1.000
_cell.angle_alpha   90.00
_cell.angle_beta   90.00
_cell.angle_gamma   90.00
#
_symmetry.space_group_name_H-M   'P 1'
#
loop_
_entity.id
_entity.type
_entity.pdbx_description
1 polymer ?
#
loop_
_entity_poly.entity_id
_entity_poly.type
_entity_poly.pdbx_seq_one_letter_code
_entity_poly.pdbx_strand_id
1 'polypeptide(L)'
;KFCGHHNEAVNYFKDLHSKDKRFQAFIKKKMSSSVVRRLGIPECILLVTQRITKYPVLLQRILQYTKENDTEHQDLVLSLNLVKEVLTAVDSKVSNYEKKMRLNEIYT
;
A
#
# COMPACT_ATOMS: atom_id res chain seq x y z
N LYS A 1 -4.29 -8.49 2.55
CA LYS A 1 -5.14 -7.90 3.62
C LYS A 1 -5.09 -6.38 3.61
N PHE A 2 -3.93 -5.75 3.86
CA PHE A 2 -3.79 -4.28 3.90
C PHE A 2 -4.36 -3.57 2.65
N CYS A 3 -3.87 -3.91 1.46
CA CYS A 3 -4.34 -3.27 0.21
C CYS A 3 -5.84 -3.47 -0.04
N GLY A 4 -6.43 -4.61 0.34
CA GLY A 4 -7.86 -4.86 0.17
C GLY A 4 -8.74 -3.95 1.03
N HIS A 5 -8.28 -3.62 2.24
CA HIS A 5 -9.02 -2.70 3.14
C HIS A 5 -8.58 -1.24 2.97
N HIS A 6 -7.81 -0.91 1.92
CA HIS A 6 -7.28 0.45 1.69
C HIS A 6 -8.41 1.49 1.69
N ASN A 7 -9.44 1.27 0.86
CA ASN A 7 -10.55 2.21 0.70
C ASN A 7 -11.37 2.33 1.99
N GLU A 8 -11.64 1.20 2.66
CA GLU A 8 -12.34 1.20 3.95
C GLU A 8 -11.58 1.98 5.02
N ALA A 9 -10.27 1.76 5.15
CA ALA A 9 -9.47 2.46 6.15
C ALA A 9 -9.43 3.98 5.89
N VAL A 10 -9.32 4.39 4.62
CA VAL A 10 -9.36 5.81 4.23
C VAL A 10 -10.75 6.41 4.48
N ASN A 11 -11.82 5.70 4.11
CA ASN A 11 -13.19 6.18 4.29
C ASN A 11 -13.57 6.25 5.78
N TYR A 12 -13.17 5.25 6.57
CA TYR A 12 -13.36 5.24 8.01
C TYR A 12 -12.63 6.40 8.68
N PHE A 13 -11.39 6.68 8.27
CA PHE A 13 -10.68 7.87 8.73
C PHE A 13 -11.44 9.17 8.40
N LYS A 14 -11.90 9.32 7.16
CA LYS A 14 -12.67 10.51 6.74
C LYS A 14 -13.96 10.67 7.55
N ASP A 15 -14.67 9.56 7.77
CA ASP A 15 -15.91 9.55 8.54
C ASP A 15 -15.68 9.99 9.98
N LEU A 16 -14.73 9.36 10.68
CA LEU A 16 -14.29 9.74 12.03
C LEU A 16 -13.85 11.19 12.11
N HIS A 17 -13.04 11.65 11.16
CA HIS A 17 -12.54 13.02 11.13
C HIS A 17 -13.65 14.05 10.90
N SER A 18 -14.71 13.68 10.19
CA SER A 18 -15.85 14.57 9.95
C SER A 18 -16.85 14.59 11.12
N LYS A 19 -17.04 13.47 11.82
CA LYS A 19 -18.08 13.30 12.84
C LYS A 19 -17.59 13.50 14.27
N ASP A 20 -16.35 13.09 14.58
CA ASP A 20 -15.80 13.14 15.94
C ASP A 20 -14.85 14.33 16.13
N LYS A 21 -15.32 15.35 16.84
CA LYS A 21 -14.54 16.57 17.16
C LYS A 21 -13.28 16.27 17.98
N ARG A 22 -13.30 15.27 18.86
CA ARG A 22 -12.11 14.88 19.66
C ARG A 22 -11.07 14.25 18.75
N PHE A 23 -11.50 13.39 17.83
CA PHE A 23 -10.60 12.79 16.83
C PHE A 23 -10.01 13.86 15.91
N GLN A 24 -10.83 14.77 15.39
CA GLN A 24 -10.37 15.90 14.57
C GLN A 24 -9.30 16.75 15.29
N ALA A 25 -9.56 17.12 16.56
CA ALA A 25 -8.61 17.89 17.37
C ALA A 25 -7.30 17.12 17.61
N PHE A 26 -7.39 15.82 17.86
CA PHE A 26 -6.22 14.95 18.00
C PHE A 26 -5.38 14.93 16.72
N ILE A 27 -6.00 14.73 15.55
CA ILE A 27 -5.29 14.75 14.26
C ILE A 27 -4.63 16.11 14.04
N LYS A 28 -5.32 17.23 14.27
CA LYS A 28 -4.74 18.58 14.16
C LYS A 28 -3.49 18.74 15.05
N LYS A 29 -3.54 18.26 16.30
CA LYS A 29 -2.41 18.29 17.24
C LYS A 29 -1.25 17.40 16.77
N LYS A 30 -1.52 16.24 16.16
CA LYS A 30 -0.47 15.38 15.62
C LYS A 30 0.18 15.98 14.38
N MET A 31 -0.61 16.59 13.50
CA MET A 31 -0.12 17.21 12.26
C MET A 31 0.74 18.46 12.50
N SER A 32 0.63 19.11 13.66
CA SER A 32 1.54 20.20 14.04
C SER A 32 2.92 19.73 14.51
N SER A 33 3.12 18.43 14.73
CA SER A 33 4.41 17.87 15.13
C SER A 33 5.31 17.66 13.90
N SER A 34 6.60 18.00 14.03
CA SER A 34 7.61 17.70 13.00
C SER A 34 7.82 16.19 12.80
N VAL A 35 7.52 15.36 13.80
CA VAL A 35 7.71 13.90 13.77
C VAL A 35 6.95 13.25 12.60
N VAL A 36 5.72 13.71 12.33
CA VAL A 36 4.90 13.12 11.27
C VAL A 36 5.28 13.63 9.88
N ARG A 37 6.20 14.60 9.77
CA ARG A 37 6.64 15.20 8.49
C ARG A 37 5.47 15.64 7.61
N ARG A 38 4.36 16.07 8.24
CA ARG A 38 3.08 16.42 7.60
C ARG A 38 2.43 15.29 6.77
N LEU A 39 2.76 14.02 7.05
CA LEU A 39 2.04 12.87 6.50
C LEU A 39 0.79 12.60 7.32
N GLY A 40 -0.38 12.80 6.71
CA GLY A 40 -1.64 12.40 7.30
C GLY A 40 -1.82 10.88 7.25
N ILE A 41 -2.83 10.40 7.96
CA ILE A 41 -3.14 8.97 8.01
C ILE A 41 -3.48 8.42 6.61
N PRO A 42 -4.31 9.08 5.77
CA PRO A 42 -4.56 8.63 4.41
C PRO A 42 -3.30 8.52 3.56
N GLU A 43 -2.39 9.48 3.68
CA GLU A 43 -1.10 9.47 2.96
C GLU A 43 -0.23 8.30 3.43
N CYS A 44 -0.16 8.02 4.73
CA CYS A 44 0.54 6.86 5.26
C CYS A 44 -0.05 5.54 4.73
N ILE A 45 -1.37 5.41 4.70
CA ILE A 45 -2.03 4.22 4.14
C ILE A 45 -1.65 4.06 2.66
N LEU A 46 -1.72 5.14 1.88
CA LEU A 46 -1.35 5.14 0.47
C LEU A 46 0.11 4.76 0.25
N LEU A 47 1.04 5.33 1.02
CA LEU A 47 2.47 5.03 0.92
C LEU A 47 2.77 3.55 1.19
N VAL A 48 2.10 2.94 2.17
CA VAL A 48 2.24 1.50 2.44
C VAL A 48 1.67 0.68 1.28
N THR A 49 0.48 1.01 0.78
CA THR A 49 -0.13 0.33 -0.37
C THR A 49 0.77 0.40 -1.62
N GLN A 50 1.37 1.55 -1.89
CA GLN A 50 2.20 1.76 -3.07
C GLN A 50 3.59 1.14 -2.94
N ARG A 51 4.09 0.86 -1.72
CA ARG A 51 5.48 0.40 -1.53
C ARG A 51 5.78 -0.86 -2.32
N ILE A 52 4.85 -1.82 -2.35
CA ILE A 52 5.06 -3.10 -3.02
C ILE A 52 5.27 -2.95 -4.53
N THR A 53 4.62 -1.97 -5.18
CA THR A 53 4.77 -1.72 -6.62
C THR A 53 6.06 -0.97 -6.97
N LYS A 54 6.79 -0.45 -5.97
CA LYS A 54 8.11 0.18 -6.18
C LYS A 54 9.22 -0.85 -6.35
N TYR A 55 9.10 -2.03 -5.76
CA TYR A 55 10.16 -3.04 -5.79
C TYR A 55 10.51 -3.53 -7.20
N PRO A 56 9.54 -3.87 -8.10
CA PRO A 56 9.91 -4.28 -9.45
C PRO A 56 10.69 -3.20 -10.20
N VAL A 57 10.32 -1.92 -10.06
CA VAL A 57 11.00 -0.81 -10.72
C VAL A 57 12.44 -0.67 -10.22
N LEU A 58 12.63 -0.76 -8.91
CA LEU A 58 13.97 -0.67 -8.31
C LEU A 58 14.84 -1.87 -8.71
N LEU A 59 14.31 -3.10 -8.60
CA LEU A 59 15.04 -4.32 -8.95
C LEU A 59 15.38 -4.36 -10.44
N GLN A 60 14.45 -3.99 -11.32
CA GLN A 60 14.70 -3.89 -12.75
C GLN A 60 15.80 -2.88 -13.07
N ARG A 61 15.84 -1.75 -12.34
CA ARG A 61 16.86 -0.72 -12.52
C ARG A 61 18.23 -1.20 -12.05
N ILE A 62 18.32 -1.91 -10.93
CA ILE A 62 19.57 -2.48 -10.45
C ILE A 62 20.06 -3.54 -11.45
N LEU A 63 19.18 -4.47 -11.85
CA LEU A 63 19.48 -5.53 -12.83
C LEU A 63 20.05 -4.98 -14.13
N GLN A 64 19.54 -3.85 -14.63
CA GLN A 64 20.04 -3.19 -15.83
C GLN A 64 21.54 -2.80 -15.74
N TYR A 65 22.05 -2.53 -14.54
CA TYR A 65 23.44 -2.14 -14.30
C TYR A 65 24.29 -3.28 -13.71
N THR A 66 23.73 -4.47 -13.50
CA THR A 66 24.46 -5.65 -13.04
C THR A 66 24.91 -6.50 -14.23
N LYS A 67 26.20 -6.81 -14.32
CA LYS A 67 26.80 -7.53 -15.45
C LYS A 67 26.14 -8.90 -15.65
N GLU A 68 25.79 -9.19 -16.90
CA GLU A 68 25.33 -10.53 -17.30
C GLU A 68 26.45 -11.55 -17.01
N ASN A 69 26.11 -12.67 -16.37
CA ASN A 69 26.99 -13.74 -15.86
C ASN A 69 27.54 -13.61 -14.44
N ASP A 70 27.13 -12.59 -13.67
CA ASP A 70 27.35 -12.58 -12.21
C ASP A 70 26.27 -13.42 -11.50
N THR A 71 26.63 -14.05 -10.37
CA THR A 71 25.67 -14.65 -9.43
C THR A 71 24.62 -13.62 -9.00
N GLU A 72 25.03 -12.37 -8.78
CA GLU A 72 24.12 -11.28 -8.42
C GLU A 72 23.07 -11.03 -9.52
N HIS A 73 23.44 -11.17 -10.79
CA HIS A 73 22.50 -11.00 -11.91
C HIS A 73 21.38 -12.05 -11.84
N GLN A 74 21.73 -13.31 -11.56
CA GLN A 74 20.76 -14.39 -11.43
C GLN A 74 19.81 -14.17 -10.24
N ASP A 75 20.36 -13.73 -9.10
CA ASP A 75 19.58 -13.42 -7.90
C ASP A 75 18.61 -12.24 -8.14
N LEU A 76 19.03 -11.23 -8.89
CA LEU A 76 18.17 -10.09 -9.25
C LEU A 76 17.06 -10.48 -10.22
N VAL A 77 17.33 -11.35 -11.21
CA VAL A 77 16.31 -11.90 -12.11
C VAL A 77 15.27 -12.69 -11.31
N LEU A 78 15.73 -13.59 -10.43
CA LEU A 78 14.85 -14.37 -9.58
C LEU A 78 14.01 -13.47 -8.66
N SER A 79 14.65 -12.52 -7.97
CA SER A 79 13.99 -11.57 -7.07
C SER A 79 12.93 -10.74 -7.79
N LEU A 80 13.22 -10.30 -9.02
CA LEU A 80 12.28 -9.55 -9.85
C LEU A 80 11.05 -10.39 -10.22
N ASN A 81 11.23 -11.67 -10.55
CA ASN A 81 10.12 -12.57 -10.84
C ASN A 81 9.27 -12.85 -9.59
N LEU A 82 9.93 -13.17 -8.47
CA LEU A 82 9.25 -13.41 -7.19
C LEU A 82 8.40 -12.21 -6.75
N VAL A 83 8.93 -10.98 -6.84
CA VAL A 83 8.15 -9.82 -6.43
C VAL A 83 6.95 -9.54 -7.34
N LYS A 84 7.06 -9.86 -8.65
CA LYS A 84 5.94 -9.79 -9.59
C LYS A 84 4.86 -10.81 -9.23
N GLU A 85 5.24 -12.03 -8.83
CA GLU A 85 4.30 -13.04 -8.35
C GLU A 85 3.58 -12.59 -7.07
N VAL A 86 4.31 -12.02 -6.10
CA VAL A 86 3.70 -11.47 -4.89
C VAL A 86 2.71 -10.34 -5.24
N LEU A 87 3.05 -9.46 -6.19
CA LEU A 87 2.14 -8.41 -6.65
C LEU A 87 0.87 -8.97 -7.25
N THR A 88 0.97 -9.96 -8.15
CA THR A 88 -0.19 -10.63 -8.74
C THR A 88 -1.07 -11.29 -7.67
N ALA A 89 -0.46 -11.94 -6.69
CA ALA A 89 -1.20 -12.54 -5.58
C ALA A 89 -1.91 -11.48 -4.71
N VAL A 90 -1.25 -10.34 -4.44
CA VAL A 90 -1.85 -9.23 -3.71
C VAL A 90 -3.02 -8.63 -4.49
N ASP A 91 -2.86 -8.39 -5.79
CA ASP A 91 -3.89 -7.85 -6.67
C ASP A 91 -5.14 -8.75 -6.72
N SER A 92 -4.93 -10.06 -6.90
CA SER A 92 -6.00 -11.05 -6.82
C SER A 92 -6.73 -11.03 -5.46
N LYS A 93 -6.00 -10.85 -4.36
CA LYS A 93 -6.61 -10.73 -3.03
C LYS A 93 -7.38 -9.41 -2.84
N VAL A 94 -6.97 -8.32 -3.48
CA VAL A 94 -7.72 -7.06 -3.51
C VAL A 94 -9.02 -7.25 -4.29
N SER A 95 -8.93 -7.76 -5.51
CA SER A 95 -10.09 -8.03 -6.37
C SER A 95 -11.14 -8.92 -5.69
N ASN A 96 -10.69 -10.01 -5.06
CA ASN A 96 -11.59 -10.91 -4.33
C ASN A 96 -12.24 -10.25 -3.12
N TYR A 97 -11.51 -9.37 -2.44
CA TYR A 97 -12.04 -8.62 -1.30
C TYR A 97 -13.10 -7.61 -1.73
N GLU A 98 -12.85 -6.87 -2.80
CA GLU A 98 -13.82 -5.93 -3.39
C GLU A 98 -15.10 -6.63 -3.84
N LYS A 99 -14.97 -7.79 -4.52
CA LYS A 99 -16.13 -8.63 -4.87
C LYS A 99 -16.92 -9.07 -3.65
N LYS A 100 -16.25 -9.49 -2.58
CA LYS A 100 -16.89 -9.87 -1.32
C LYS A 100 -17.61 -8.69 -0.67
N MET A 101 -17.03 -7.50 -0.70
CA MET A 101 -17.67 -6.30 -0.16
C MET A 101 -18.89 -5.89 -0.95
N ARG A 102 -18.79 -5.91 -2.29
CA ARG A 102 -19.94 -5.66 -3.16
C ARG A 102 -21.08 -6.64 -2.92
N LEU A 103 -20.74 -7.92 -2.70
CA LEU A 103 -21.73 -8.93 -2.36
C LEU A 103 -22.45 -8.60 -1.04
N ASN A 104 -21.70 -8.22 -0.01
CA ASN A 104 -22.28 -7.86 1.29
C ASN A 104 -23.19 -6.63 1.21
N GLU A 105 -22.85 -5.63 0.38
CA GLU A 105 -23.71 -4.47 0.10
C GLU A 105 -25.04 -4.84 -0.56
N ILE A 106 -25.12 -5.94 -1.31
CA ILE A 106 -26.36 -6.39 -1.94
C ILE A 106 -27.26 -7.14 -0.94
N TYR A 107 -26.65 -7.84 0.03
CA TYR A 107 -27.37 -8.61 1.05
C TYR A 107 -27.76 -7.80 2.29
N THR A 108 -27.36 -6.52 2.36
CA THR A 108 -27.65 -5.60 3.48
C THR A 108 -28.58 -4.51 2.99
#